data_AF-A0A380CX78-F1
#
_entry.id   AF-A0A380CX78-F1
#
_cell.length_a   1.000
_cell.length_b   1.000
_cell.length_c   1.000
_cell.angle_alpha   90.00
_cell.angle_beta   90.00
_cell.angle_gamma   90.00
#
_symmetry.space_group_name_H-M   'P 1'
#
loop_
_entity.id
_entity.type
_entity.pdbx_description
1 polymer ?
#
loop_
_entity_poly.entity_id
_entity_poly.type
_entity_poly.pdbx_seq_one_letter_code
_entity_poly.pdbx_strand_id
1 'polypeptide(L)'
;MFLGTIQFWAAKPLMGNLGVLDKSAKEDAEKKLKESEEESKRNPYTTFDMVLIGFITVVGFMYAFNDPLSKNGVVDIFKFIDTSYLRGQYLMIFIALIAFIYLIVSRILRYGKIVRDRMFAVILLAFFLIFFFMSFEQGATSLVLVARDHIDRQLSGNSLMIFNIVNALFTIVPLTIISWVLILLAKATWKKNSSF
;
A
#
# COMPACT_ATOMS: atom_id res chain seq x y z
N MET A 1 16.05 -12.80 4.67
CA MET A 1 17.09 -12.20 3.80
C MET A 1 17.98 -13.24 3.12
N PHE A 2 18.44 -14.29 3.81
CA PHE A 2 19.26 -15.39 3.26
C PHE A 2 18.64 -16.13 2.05
N LEU A 3 17.34 -16.41 2.08
CA LEU A 3 16.65 -17.05 0.95
C LEU A 3 16.58 -16.15 -0.30
N GLY A 4 16.49 -14.83 -0.11
CA GLY A 4 16.49 -13.87 -1.21
C GLY A 4 17.85 -13.77 -1.91
N THR A 5 18.96 -13.87 -1.15
CA THR A 5 20.31 -13.91 -1.74
C THR A 5 20.55 -15.19 -2.56
N ILE A 6 20.00 -16.33 -2.11
CA ILE A 6 20.08 -17.60 -2.86
C ILE A 6 19.21 -17.54 -4.12
N GLN A 7 17.98 -17.00 -4.03
CA GLN A 7 17.12 -16.79 -5.19
C GLN A 7 17.76 -15.86 -6.23
N PHE A 8 18.44 -14.79 -5.79
CA PHE A 8 19.15 -13.87 -6.67
C PHE A 8 20.37 -14.53 -7.34
N TRP A 9 21.15 -15.29 -6.57
CA TRP A 9 22.30 -16.04 -7.08
C TRP A 9 21.90 -17.10 -8.11
N ALA A 10 20.81 -17.85 -7.83
CA ALA A 10 20.25 -18.84 -8.75
C ALA A 10 19.62 -18.23 -10.01
N ALA A 11 19.19 -16.96 -9.95
CA ALA A 11 18.63 -16.23 -11.09
C ALA A 11 19.69 -15.60 -12.01
N LYS A 12 20.99 -15.69 -11.68
CA LYS A 12 22.08 -15.16 -12.50
C LYS A 12 22.04 -15.60 -13.99
N PRO A 13 21.72 -16.86 -14.34
CA PRO A 13 21.58 -17.29 -15.75
C PRO A 13 20.36 -16.70 -16.47
N LEU A 14 19.32 -16.30 -15.72
CA LEU A 14 18.09 -15.69 -16.26
C LEU A 14 18.28 -14.23 -16.65
N MET A 15 19.28 -13.55 -16.09
CA MET A 15 19.47 -12.10 -16.22
C MET A 15 20.30 -11.70 -17.46
N GLY A 16 20.94 -12.64 -18.16
CA GLY A 16 21.73 -12.36 -19.37
C GLY A 16 22.77 -11.23 -19.16
N ASN A 17 22.94 -10.35 -20.15
CA ASN A 17 23.86 -9.21 -20.12
C ASN A 17 23.33 -7.98 -19.34
N LEU A 18 22.39 -8.15 -18.41
CA LEU A 18 21.95 -7.05 -17.53
C LEU A 18 23.14 -6.57 -16.68
N GLY A 19 23.75 -5.46 -17.10
CA GLY A 19 24.90 -4.83 -16.43
C GLY A 19 26.19 -4.77 -17.24
N VAL A 20 26.23 -5.28 -18.49
CA VAL A 20 27.41 -5.09 -19.35
C VAL A 20 27.33 -3.71 -19.99
N LEU A 21 28.22 -2.81 -19.55
CA LEU A 21 28.33 -1.46 -20.09
C LEU A 21 28.84 -1.52 -21.54
N ASP A 22 27.99 -1.15 -22.49
CA ASP A 22 28.40 -0.88 -23.86
C ASP A 22 29.23 0.41 -23.91
N LYS A 23 30.37 0.39 -24.61
CA LYS A 23 31.34 1.50 -24.61
C LYS A 23 30.81 2.76 -25.34
N SER A 24 29.75 2.62 -26.13
CA SER A 24 29.00 3.71 -26.77
C SER A 24 28.04 4.46 -25.83
N ALA A 25 27.69 3.87 -24.67
CA ALA A 25 26.74 4.44 -23.70
C ALA A 25 27.40 5.36 -22.64
N LYS A 26 28.69 5.70 -22.80
CA LYS A 26 29.46 6.44 -21.79
C LYS A 26 29.03 7.90 -21.64
N GLU A 27 28.62 8.58 -22.71
CA GLU A 27 28.14 9.97 -22.64
C GLU A 27 26.76 10.07 -21.95
N ASP A 28 25.87 9.11 -22.20
CA ASP A 28 24.58 9.00 -21.50
C ASP A 28 24.74 8.54 -20.05
N ALA A 29 25.73 7.69 -19.76
CA ALA A 29 26.04 7.24 -18.41
C ALA A 29 26.63 8.38 -17.56
N GLU A 30 27.51 9.22 -18.11
CA GLU A 30 28.07 10.38 -17.40
C GLU A 30 27.03 11.48 -17.15
N LYS A 31 26.10 11.72 -18.09
CA LYS A 31 24.94 12.61 -17.84
C LYS A 31 24.01 12.05 -16.78
N LYS A 32 23.69 10.75 -16.83
CA LYS A 32 22.87 10.07 -15.80
C LYS A 32 23.56 10.04 -14.44
N LEU A 33 24.89 9.92 -14.39
CA LEU A 33 25.68 9.97 -13.16
C LEU A 33 25.65 11.37 -12.55
N LYS A 34 25.82 12.43 -13.35
CA LYS A 34 25.73 13.83 -12.88
C LYS A 34 24.30 14.22 -12.46
N GLU A 35 23.27 13.81 -13.21
CA GLU A 35 21.86 13.95 -12.78
C GLU A 35 21.60 13.17 -11.49
N SER A 36 22.16 11.97 -11.34
CA SER A 36 22.00 11.17 -10.10
C SER A 36 22.71 11.78 -8.89
N GLU A 37 23.84 12.46 -9.07
CA GLU A 37 24.56 13.15 -7.99
C GLU A 37 23.82 14.42 -7.55
N GLU A 38 23.30 15.23 -8.48
CA GLU A 38 22.47 16.40 -8.16
C GLU A 38 21.11 16.02 -7.54
N GLU A 39 20.50 14.92 -7.98
CA GLU A 39 19.26 14.38 -7.39
C GLU A 39 19.45 13.67 -6.05
N SER A 40 20.67 13.17 -5.76
CA SER A 40 20.99 12.51 -4.49
C SER A 40 21.19 13.47 -3.32
N LYS A 41 21.14 14.79 -3.57
CA LYS A 41 21.37 15.80 -2.53
C LYS A 41 20.42 15.55 -1.36
N ARG A 42 21.02 15.27 -0.20
CA ARG A 42 20.30 14.96 1.04
C ARG A 42 19.25 16.05 1.30
N ASN A 43 18.00 15.64 1.50
CA ASN A 43 16.90 16.51 1.92
C ASN A 43 16.78 16.47 3.46
N PRO A 44 17.52 17.33 4.21
CA PRO A 44 17.46 17.34 5.66
C PRO A 44 16.08 17.79 6.14
N TYR A 45 15.66 17.28 7.29
CA TYR A 45 14.45 17.78 7.95
C TYR A 45 14.69 19.21 8.42
N THR A 46 13.76 20.09 8.06
CA THR A 46 13.73 21.44 8.63
C THR A 46 13.18 21.37 10.05
N THR A 47 13.48 22.38 10.86
CA THR A 47 12.89 22.55 12.19
C THR A 47 11.37 22.58 12.13
N PHE A 48 10.78 23.18 11.08
CA PHE A 48 9.34 23.17 10.87
C PHE A 48 8.80 21.76 10.63
N ASP A 49 9.48 20.94 9.82
CA ASP A 49 9.09 19.54 9.61
C ASP A 49 9.12 18.75 10.93
N MET A 50 10.14 18.98 11.77
CA MET A 50 10.26 18.30 13.07
C MET A 50 9.13 18.68 14.02
N VAL A 51 8.76 19.96 14.09
CA VAL A 51 7.63 20.43 14.91
C VAL A 51 6.33 19.81 14.40
N LEU A 52 6.12 19.78 13.08
CA LEU A 52 4.93 19.21 12.47
C LEU A 52 4.83 17.69 12.72
N ILE A 53 5.95 16.96 12.62
CA ILE A 53 6.03 15.55 13.00
C ILE A 53 5.63 15.37 14.47
N GLY A 54 6.24 16.14 15.38
CA GLY A 54 5.94 16.06 16.82
C GLY A 54 4.46 16.29 17.10
N PHE A 55 3.87 17.31 16.50
CA PHE A 55 2.44 17.61 16.60
C PHE A 55 1.57 16.44 16.09
N ILE A 56 1.83 15.94 14.88
CA ILE A 56 1.05 14.84 14.28
C ILE A 56 1.17 13.57 15.13
N THR A 57 2.37 13.25 15.63
CA THR A 57 2.59 12.06 16.46
C THR A 57 1.83 12.16 17.79
N VAL A 58 1.91 13.30 18.48
CA VAL A 58 1.20 13.48 19.76
C VAL A 58 -0.31 13.39 19.56
N VAL A 59 -0.85 14.09 18.55
CA VAL A 59 -2.28 14.10 18.28
C VAL A 59 -2.77 12.72 17.83
N GLY A 60 -2.04 12.05 16.94
CA GLY A 60 -2.40 10.70 16.47
C GLY A 60 -2.37 9.68 17.60
N PHE A 61 -1.40 9.78 18.51
CA PHE A 61 -1.35 8.94 19.72
C PHE A 61 -2.55 9.23 20.63
N MET A 62 -2.81 10.49 20.96
CA MET A 62 -3.97 10.86 21.77
C MET A 62 -5.29 10.39 21.13
N TYR A 63 -5.43 10.47 19.81
CA TYR A 63 -6.59 9.95 19.07
C TYR A 63 -6.80 8.46 19.27
N ALA A 64 -5.75 7.65 19.17
CA ALA A 64 -5.83 6.20 19.32
C ALA A 64 -6.36 5.77 20.69
N PHE A 65 -6.03 6.51 21.76
CA PHE A 65 -6.53 6.24 23.11
C PHE A 65 -7.85 6.94 23.42
N ASN A 66 -8.16 8.08 22.80
CA ASN A 66 -9.38 8.82 23.11
C ASN A 66 -10.64 8.02 22.76
N ASP A 67 -10.64 7.29 21.64
CA ASP A 67 -11.82 6.55 21.19
C ASP A 67 -12.31 5.50 22.23
N PRO A 68 -11.45 4.61 22.76
CA PRO A 68 -11.86 3.71 23.85
C PRO A 68 -12.11 4.43 25.19
N LEU A 69 -11.34 5.46 25.54
CA LEU A 69 -11.49 6.15 26.83
C LEU A 69 -12.80 6.97 26.93
N SER A 70 -13.15 7.68 25.85
CA SER A 70 -14.37 8.49 25.77
C SER A 70 -15.62 7.60 25.76
N LYS A 71 -15.60 6.49 25.00
CA LYS A 71 -16.74 5.54 24.95
C LYS A 71 -17.01 4.84 26.28
N ASN A 72 -15.98 4.60 27.08
CA ASN A 72 -16.10 4.03 28.41
C ASN A 72 -16.38 5.08 29.52
N GLY A 73 -16.56 6.35 29.15
CA GLY A 73 -16.91 7.42 30.08
C GLY A 73 -15.80 7.81 31.06
N VAL A 74 -14.54 7.46 30.77
CA VAL A 74 -13.40 7.72 31.66
C VAL A 74 -12.93 9.17 31.50
N VAL A 75 -12.44 9.52 30.31
CA VAL A 75 -11.94 10.87 29.97
C VAL A 75 -12.14 11.09 28.46
N ASP A 76 -12.54 12.31 28.08
CA ASP A 76 -12.50 12.78 26.70
C ASP A 76 -11.45 13.89 26.56
N ILE A 77 -10.31 13.52 25.99
CA ILE A 77 -9.11 14.34 25.85
C ILE A 77 -9.36 15.52 24.91
N PHE A 78 -10.20 15.35 23.89
CA PHE A 78 -10.46 16.38 22.87
C PHE A 78 -11.72 17.22 23.12
N LYS A 79 -12.34 17.08 24.30
CA LYS A 79 -13.55 17.82 24.65
C LYS A 79 -13.40 19.35 24.56
N PHE A 80 -12.18 19.87 24.74
CA PHE A 80 -11.90 21.31 24.70
C PHE A 80 -12.17 21.97 23.33
N ILE A 81 -12.17 21.18 22.25
CA ILE A 81 -12.44 21.65 20.87
C ILE A 81 -13.76 21.11 20.33
N ASP A 82 -14.62 20.53 21.20
CA ASP A 82 -15.98 20.14 20.83
C ASP A 82 -16.76 21.34 20.30
N THR A 83 -17.51 21.12 19.23
CA THR A 83 -18.45 22.09 18.65
C THR A 83 -19.85 21.47 18.70
N SER A 84 -20.91 22.29 18.69
CA SER A 84 -22.31 21.82 18.72
C SER A 84 -22.68 20.79 17.63
N TYR A 85 -21.90 20.74 16.54
CA TYR A 85 -22.13 19.85 15.39
C TYR A 85 -21.12 18.69 15.30
N LEU A 86 -19.93 18.83 15.87
CA LEU A 86 -18.82 17.89 15.67
C LEU A 86 -18.03 17.70 16.96
N ARG A 87 -17.78 16.42 17.30
CA ARG A 87 -16.88 16.07 18.40
C ARG A 87 -15.45 16.50 18.06
N GLY A 88 -14.75 17.00 19.06
CA GLY A 88 -13.39 17.51 18.99
C GLY A 88 -12.39 16.46 18.54
N GLN A 89 -12.64 15.18 18.84
CA GLN A 89 -11.86 14.07 18.30
C GLN A 89 -11.84 14.06 16.76
N TYR A 90 -12.98 14.30 16.11
CA TYR A 90 -13.07 14.34 14.65
C TYR A 90 -12.40 15.59 14.08
N LEU A 91 -12.60 16.74 14.72
CA LEU A 91 -11.93 17.99 14.31
C LEU A 91 -10.41 17.84 14.41
N MET A 92 -9.92 17.27 15.50
CA MET A 92 -8.50 17.13 15.74
C MET A 92 -7.85 16.14 14.77
N ILE A 93 -8.51 15.02 14.44
CA ILE A 93 -7.95 14.09 13.46
C ILE A 93 -7.95 14.68 12.04
N PHE A 94 -8.94 15.49 11.67
CA PHE A 94 -8.92 16.19 10.37
C PHE A 94 -7.80 17.23 10.29
N ILE A 95 -7.57 18.01 11.36
CA ILE A 95 -6.45 18.95 11.43
C ILE A 95 -5.11 18.20 11.31
N ALA A 96 -4.95 17.10 12.05
CA ALA A 96 -3.75 16.27 11.98
C ALA A 96 -3.55 15.66 10.58
N LEU A 97 -4.61 15.22 9.93
CA LEU A 97 -4.57 14.69 8.56
C LEU A 97 -4.13 15.75 7.55
N ILE A 98 -4.68 16.96 7.62
CA ILE A 98 -4.28 18.07 6.74
C ILE A 98 -2.81 18.43 6.97
N ALA A 99 -2.37 18.53 8.23
CA ALA A 99 -0.98 18.77 8.58
C ALA A 99 -0.05 17.67 8.04
N PHE A 100 -0.47 16.40 8.14
CA PHE A 100 0.28 15.25 7.64
C PHE A 100 0.40 15.24 6.11
N ILE A 101 -0.69 15.51 5.39
CA ILE A 101 -0.68 15.62 3.93
C ILE A 101 0.24 16.76 3.51
N TYR A 102 0.12 17.93 4.15
CA TYR A 102 1.01 19.07 3.88
C TYR A 102 2.48 18.71 4.09
N LEU A 103 2.81 18.04 5.21
CA LEU A 103 4.17 17.59 5.52
C LEU A 103 4.74 16.73 4.39
N ILE A 104 3.98 15.71 4.00
CA ILE A 104 4.39 14.76 2.96
C ILE A 104 4.60 15.47 1.63
N VAL A 105 3.64 16.28 1.19
CA VAL A 105 3.71 16.97 -0.10
C VAL A 105 4.88 17.96 -0.11
N SER A 106 4.99 18.81 0.91
CA SER A 106 6.10 19.75 1.08
C SER A 106 7.46 19.04 1.03
N ARG A 107 7.55 17.88 1.67
CA ARG A 107 8.79 17.10 1.69
C ARG A 107 9.13 16.53 0.31
N ILE A 108 8.15 15.97 -0.39
CA ILE A 108 8.35 15.35 -1.70
C ILE A 108 8.76 16.38 -2.74
N LEU A 109 8.15 17.56 -2.72
CA LEU A 109 8.48 18.66 -3.64
C LEU A 109 9.93 19.16 -3.50
N ARG A 110 10.61 18.91 -2.37
CA ARG A 110 12.01 19.27 -2.13
C ARG A 110 13.03 18.24 -2.68
N TYR A 111 12.56 17.09 -3.21
CA TYR A 111 13.45 16.12 -3.85
C TYR A 111 13.67 16.43 -5.32
N GLY A 112 14.75 15.87 -5.88
CA GLY A 112 15.01 15.84 -7.31
C GLY A 112 13.86 15.21 -8.11
N LYS A 113 13.73 15.58 -9.39
CA LYS A 113 12.57 15.28 -10.23
C LYS A 113 12.24 13.78 -10.28
N ILE A 114 13.22 12.93 -10.53
CA ILE A 114 13.04 11.47 -10.65
C ILE A 114 12.67 10.87 -9.30
N VAL A 115 13.33 11.27 -8.20
CA VAL A 115 13.04 10.77 -6.85
C VAL A 115 11.62 11.19 -6.43
N ARG A 116 11.26 12.45 -6.66
CA ARG A 116 9.93 13.00 -6.41
C ARG A 116 8.84 12.21 -7.14
N ASP A 117 9.02 11.96 -8.43
CA ASP A 117 8.04 11.25 -9.25
C ASP A 117 7.87 9.78 -8.77
N ARG A 118 8.97 9.13 -8.36
CA ARG A 118 8.92 7.80 -7.71
C ARG A 118 8.20 7.84 -6.37
N MET A 119 8.43 8.86 -5.54
CA MET A 119 7.76 9.00 -4.24
C MET A 119 6.25 9.23 -4.40
N PHE A 120 5.82 10.03 -5.38
CA PHE A 120 4.40 10.17 -5.69
C PHE A 120 3.76 8.85 -6.15
N ALA A 121 4.46 8.05 -6.95
CA ALA A 121 3.98 6.73 -7.33
C ALA A 121 3.79 5.80 -6.11
N VAL A 122 4.73 5.83 -5.15
CA VAL A 122 4.62 5.05 -3.90
C VAL A 122 3.45 5.52 -3.04
N ILE A 123 3.20 6.83 -2.92
CA ILE A 123 2.05 7.36 -2.18
C ILE A 123 0.74 6.95 -2.85
N LEU A 124 0.65 7.07 -4.17
CA LEU A 124 -0.52 6.65 -4.92
C LEU A 124 -0.79 5.15 -4.70
N LEU A 125 0.25 4.33 -4.73
CA LEU A 125 0.14 2.91 -4.40
C LEU A 125 -0.32 2.70 -2.95
N ALA A 126 0.26 3.41 -1.98
CA ALA A 126 -0.12 3.30 -0.57
C ALA A 126 -1.56 3.75 -0.31
N PHE A 127 -2.03 4.78 -1.01
CA PHE A 127 -3.42 5.23 -0.96
C PHE A 127 -4.36 4.10 -1.40
N PHE A 128 -4.13 3.51 -2.58
CA PHE A 128 -4.95 2.39 -3.05
C PHE A 128 -4.84 1.17 -2.13
N LEU A 129 -3.66 0.92 -1.57
CA LEU A 129 -3.44 -0.17 -0.62
C LEU A 129 -4.31 -0.03 0.63
N ILE A 130 -4.41 1.18 1.20
CA ILE A 130 -5.25 1.46 2.36
C ILE A 130 -6.72 1.19 2.03
N PHE A 131 -7.23 1.71 0.91
CA PHE A 131 -8.64 1.48 0.52
C PHE A 131 -8.93 0.01 0.21
N PHE A 132 -7.98 -0.68 -0.41
CA PHE A 132 -8.08 -2.11 -0.69
C PHE A 132 -8.24 -2.91 0.61
N PHE A 133 -7.32 -2.74 1.57
CA PHE A 133 -7.39 -3.46 2.84
C PHE A 133 -8.57 -3.00 3.71
N MET A 134 -8.89 -1.71 3.74
CA MET A 134 -10.07 -1.21 4.45
C MET A 134 -11.35 -1.88 3.92
N SER A 135 -11.50 -2.00 2.60
CA SER A 135 -12.65 -2.69 2.00
C SER A 135 -12.64 -4.19 2.29
N PHE A 136 -11.47 -4.84 2.27
CA PHE A 136 -11.33 -6.26 2.57
C PHE A 136 -11.67 -6.58 4.03
N GLU A 137 -11.15 -5.79 4.98
CA GLU A 137 -11.45 -5.89 6.41
C GLU A 137 -12.94 -5.67 6.69
N GLN A 138 -13.55 -4.69 6.01
CA GLN A 138 -15.00 -4.46 6.09
C GLN A 138 -15.81 -5.61 5.49
N GLY A 139 -15.24 -6.34 4.53
CA GLY A 139 -15.86 -7.54 3.95
C GLY A 139 -16.06 -8.67 4.96
N ALA A 140 -15.18 -8.80 5.96
CA ALA A 140 -15.37 -9.79 7.01
C ALA A 140 -16.45 -9.39 8.04
N THR A 141 -16.75 -8.09 8.16
CA THR A 141 -17.68 -7.57 9.19
C THR A 141 -19.04 -7.21 8.61
N SER A 142 -19.11 -6.21 7.73
CA SER A 142 -20.36 -5.65 7.22
C SER A 142 -21.13 -6.64 6.34
N LEU A 143 -20.44 -7.29 5.41
CA LEU A 143 -21.03 -8.30 4.52
C LEU A 143 -21.57 -9.52 5.29
N VAL A 144 -20.95 -9.90 6.41
CA VAL A 144 -21.45 -10.99 7.28
C VAL A 144 -22.73 -10.59 8.00
N LEU A 145 -22.82 -9.35 8.49
CA LEU A 145 -24.05 -8.84 9.10
C LEU A 145 -25.18 -8.73 8.07
N VAL A 146 -24.89 -8.24 6.86
CA VAL A 146 -25.87 -8.20 5.75
C VAL A 146 -26.32 -9.62 5.38
N ALA A 147 -25.40 -10.58 5.28
CA ALA A 147 -25.76 -11.97 4.99
C ALA A 147 -26.56 -12.64 6.12
N ARG A 148 -26.40 -12.21 7.36
CA ARG A 148 -27.21 -12.68 8.50
C ARG A 148 -28.62 -12.10 8.46
N ASP A 149 -28.73 -10.79 8.22
CA ASP A 149 -29.98 -10.05 8.44
C ASP A 149 -30.85 -9.93 7.18
N HIS A 150 -30.26 -10.07 5.98
CA HIS A 150 -30.93 -9.75 4.71
C HIS A 150 -30.85 -10.89 3.67
N ILE A 151 -30.19 -12.01 3.98
CA ILE A 151 -30.08 -13.15 3.06
C ILE A 151 -30.66 -14.39 3.73
N ASP A 152 -31.54 -15.09 3.03
CA ASP A 152 -32.03 -16.40 3.49
C ASP A 152 -30.91 -17.44 3.35
N ARG A 153 -30.52 -18.01 4.49
CA ARG A 153 -29.45 -19.01 4.58
C ARG A 153 -29.98 -20.45 4.59
N GLN A 154 -31.30 -20.64 4.61
CA GLN A 154 -31.93 -21.96 4.56
C GLN A 154 -32.12 -22.40 3.11
N LEU A 155 -31.02 -22.81 2.48
CA LEU A 155 -31.04 -23.37 1.13
C LEU A 155 -31.48 -24.84 1.19
N SER A 156 -32.58 -25.17 0.52
CA SER A 156 -33.08 -26.54 0.38
C SER A 156 -33.32 -26.93 -1.08
N GLY A 157 -33.28 -28.22 -1.37
CA GLY A 157 -33.58 -28.77 -2.70
C GLY A 157 -32.71 -28.19 -3.82
N ASN A 158 -33.35 -27.74 -4.90
CA ASN A 158 -32.66 -27.26 -6.11
C ASN A 158 -31.81 -26.00 -5.88
N SER A 159 -32.21 -25.14 -4.93
CA SER A 159 -31.47 -23.91 -4.60
C SER A 159 -30.10 -24.20 -4.00
N LEU A 160 -30.02 -25.21 -3.12
CA LEU A 160 -28.77 -25.68 -2.52
C LEU A 160 -27.82 -26.26 -3.59
N MET A 161 -28.36 -27.01 -4.55
CA MET A 161 -27.58 -27.57 -5.65
C MET A 161 -26.96 -26.47 -6.52
N ILE A 162 -27.75 -25.46 -6.90
CA ILE A 162 -27.27 -24.32 -7.69
C ILE A 162 -26.20 -23.53 -6.93
N PHE A 163 -26.42 -23.26 -5.64
CA PHE A 163 -25.45 -22.56 -4.80
C PHE A 163 -24.10 -23.29 -4.75
N ASN A 164 -24.12 -24.60 -4.52
CA ASN A 164 -22.89 -25.40 -4.45
C ASN A 164 -22.14 -25.42 -5.80
N ILE A 165 -22.86 -25.51 -6.93
CA ILE A 165 -22.25 -25.44 -8.26
C ILE A 165 -21.57 -24.09 -8.47
N VAL A 166 -22.28 -22.99 -8.19
CA VAL A 166 -21.74 -21.63 -8.36
C VAL A 166 -20.54 -21.39 -7.44
N ASN A 167 -20.61 -21.82 -6.17
CA ASN A 167 -19.50 -21.70 -5.21
C ASN A 167 -18.26 -22.49 -5.67
N ALA A 168 -18.45 -23.71 -6.20
CA ALA A 168 -17.37 -24.50 -6.75
C ALA A 168 -16.73 -23.82 -7.96
N LEU A 169 -17.54 -23.26 -8.87
CA LEU A 169 -17.03 -22.52 -10.04
C LEU A 169 -16.26 -21.26 -9.64
N PHE A 170 -16.74 -20.49 -8.66
CA PHE A 170 -16.04 -19.31 -8.15
C PHE A 170 -14.68 -19.64 -7.55
N THR A 171 -14.48 -20.85 -7.03
CA THR A 171 -13.19 -21.29 -6.49
C THR A 171 -12.29 -21.89 -7.57
N ILE A 172 -12.82 -22.82 -8.37
CA ILE A 172 -12.05 -23.63 -9.31
C ILE A 172 -11.62 -22.81 -10.52
N VAL A 173 -12.49 -21.96 -11.07
CA VAL A 173 -12.20 -21.25 -12.32
C VAL A 173 -11.04 -20.26 -12.16
N PRO A 174 -11.04 -19.34 -11.16
CA PRO A 174 -9.91 -18.41 -10.98
C PRO A 174 -8.60 -19.14 -10.68
N LEU A 175 -8.65 -20.18 -9.83
CA LEU A 175 -7.47 -20.96 -9.47
C LEU A 175 -6.88 -21.70 -10.68
N THR A 176 -7.74 -22.22 -11.57
CA THR A 176 -7.31 -22.86 -12.82
C THR A 176 -6.67 -21.85 -13.78
N ILE A 177 -7.26 -20.66 -13.94
CA ILE A 177 -6.71 -19.59 -14.78
C ILE A 177 -5.34 -19.16 -14.26
N ILE A 178 -5.21 -18.91 -12.95
CA ILE A 178 -3.93 -18.52 -12.34
C ILE A 178 -2.90 -19.63 -12.52
N SER A 179 -3.28 -20.89 -12.26
CA SER A 179 -2.40 -22.04 -12.45
C SER A 179 -1.90 -22.16 -13.89
N TRP A 180 -2.80 -21.96 -14.87
CA TRP A 180 -2.44 -21.93 -16.28
C TRP A 180 -1.41 -20.81 -16.54
N VAL A 181 -1.72 -19.57 -16.15
CA VAL A 181 -0.84 -18.42 -16.40
C VAL A 181 0.55 -18.64 -15.80
N LEU A 182 0.64 -19.22 -14.60
CA LEU A 182 1.91 -19.58 -13.97
C LEU A 182 2.68 -20.64 -14.77
N ILE A 183 2.00 -21.65 -15.31
CA ILE A 183 2.62 -22.65 -16.19
C ILE A 183 3.13 -22.00 -17.49
N LEU A 184 2.37 -21.08 -18.09
CA LEU A 184 2.80 -20.34 -19.28
C LEU A 184 4.03 -19.48 -19.00
N LEU A 185 4.04 -18.78 -17.86
CA LEU A 185 5.19 -17.99 -17.43
C LEU A 185 6.41 -18.89 -17.22
N ALA A 186 6.27 -20.02 -16.51
CA ALA A 186 7.36 -20.97 -16.32
C ALA A 186 7.92 -21.50 -17.65
N LYS A 187 7.05 -21.85 -18.60
CA LYS A 187 7.45 -22.27 -19.96
C LYS A 187 8.18 -21.16 -20.73
N ALA A 188 7.67 -19.93 -20.69
CA ALA A 188 8.30 -18.79 -21.34
C ALA A 188 9.69 -18.48 -20.74
N THR A 189 9.81 -18.58 -19.42
CA THR A 189 11.06 -18.42 -18.69
C THR A 189 12.07 -19.52 -19.03
N TRP A 190 11.67 -20.79 -19.13
CA TRP A 190 12.57 -21.88 -19.51
C TRP A 190 12.98 -21.85 -20.99
N LYS A 191 12.06 -21.54 -21.92
CA LYS A 191 12.36 -21.45 -23.36
C LYS A 191 13.36 -20.33 -23.67
N LYS A 192 13.32 -19.23 -22.92
CA LYS A 192 14.30 -18.14 -23.04
C LYS A 192 15.71 -18.57 -22.61
N ASN A 193 15.83 -19.52 -21.69
CA ASN A 193 17.12 -20.01 -21.18
C ASN A 193 17.71 -21.18 -21.99
N SER A 194 16.91 -21.90 -22.79
CA SER A 194 17.39 -23.01 -23.63
C SER A 194 17.85 -22.58 -25.03
N SER A 195 17.88 -21.27 -25.30
CA SER A 195 18.31 -20.66 -26.57
C SER A 195 19.67 -19.95 -26.46
N PHE A 196 20.44 -20.28 -25.42
CA PHE A 196 21.85 -19.94 -25.26
C PHE A 196 22.70 -21.20 -25.38
#